data_AF-A0A5K1AI62-F1
#
_entry.id   AF-A0A5K1AI62-F1
#
_cell.length_a   1.000
_cell.length_b   1.000
_cell.length_c   1.000
_cell.angle_alpha   90.00
_cell.angle_beta   90.00
_cell.angle_gamma   90.00
#
_symmetry.space_group_name_H-M   'P 1'
#
loop_
_entity.id
_entity.type
_entity.pdbx_description
1 polymer ?
#
loop_
_entity_poly.entity_id
_entity_poly.type
_entity_poly.pdbx_seq_one_letter_code
_entity_poly.pdbx_strand_id
1 'polypeptide(L)'
;SEVVNRTQEMYLRCYAGTQPNTWVRHLLWAEWSYNTSLHLSMGVTPYEAVYGFPPLTIPRYEKGTATDDDLGSTLRTREEILDHLN
;
A
#
# COMPACT_ATOMS: atom_id res chain seq x y z
N SER A 1 11.72 12.32 0.20
CA SER A 1 11.84 11.06 0.97
C SER A 1 12.04 11.19 2.48
N GLU A 2 12.41 12.33 3.07
CA GLU A 2 12.77 12.40 4.51
C GLU A 2 11.56 12.32 5.48
N VAL A 3 10.41 12.88 5.11
CA VAL A 3 9.21 12.92 5.96
C VAL A 3 8.49 11.56 5.99
N VAL A 4 8.53 10.82 4.89
CA VAL A 4 7.89 9.49 4.77
C VAL A 4 8.66 8.46 5.58
N ASN A 5 9.99 8.49 5.52
CA ASN A 5 10.85 7.62 6.31
C ASN A 5 10.68 7.88 7.83
N ARG A 6 10.54 9.15 8.22
CA ARG A 6 10.26 9.52 9.62
C ARG A 6 8.88 9.05 10.08
N THR A 7 7.87 9.11 9.22
CA THR A 7 6.51 8.64 9.53
C THR A 7 6.46 7.12 9.63
N GLN A 8 7.16 6.40 8.74
CA GLN A 8 7.31 4.95 8.80
C GLN A 8 8.08 4.50 10.06
N GLU A 9 9.17 5.19 10.39
CA GLU A 9 9.95 4.90 11.60
C GLU A 9 9.12 5.11 12.87
N MET A 10 8.32 6.18 12.92
CA MET A 10 7.43 6.47 14.05
C MET A 10 6.31 5.42 14.17
N TYR A 11 5.70 5.04 13.03
CA TYR A 11 4.70 3.97 12.97
C TYR A 11 5.26 2.64 13.47
N LEU A 12 6.47 2.27 13.03
CA LEU A 12 7.15 1.06 13.47
C LEU A 12 7.51 1.10 14.96
N ARG A 13 7.96 2.24 15.51
CA ARG A 13 8.25 2.38 16.94
C ARG A 13 7.01 2.24 17.82
N CYS A 14 5.90 2.85 17.42
CA CYS A 14 4.65 2.75 18.18
C CYS A 14 4.07 1.31 18.17
N TYR A 15 4.26 0.57 17.08
CA TYR A 15 3.62 -0.73 16.89
C TYR A 15 4.48 -1.92 17.32
N ALA A 16 5.81 -1.87 17.12
CA ALA A 16 6.73 -2.91 17.59
C ALA A 16 6.73 -3.05 19.12
N GLY A 17 6.38 -1.99 19.86
CA GLY A 17 6.21 -2.03 21.31
C GLY A 17 4.97 -2.80 21.79
N THR A 18 3.98 -3.04 20.93
CA THR A 18 2.73 -3.73 21.31
C THR A 18 2.65 -5.18 20.81
N GLN A 19 3.24 -5.51 19.65
CA GLN A 19 3.31 -6.90 19.14
C GLN A 19 4.62 -7.15 18.36
N PRO A 20 5.64 -7.76 18.98
CA PRO A 20 6.98 -7.89 18.39
C PRO A 20 7.10 -8.93 17.26
N ASN A 21 6.04 -9.65 16.90
CA ASN A 21 6.05 -10.63 15.81
C ASN A 21 5.27 -10.18 14.56
N THR A 22 4.52 -9.08 14.62
CA THR A 22 3.72 -8.59 13.47
C THR A 22 4.44 -7.51 12.66
N TRP A 23 5.47 -6.87 13.22
CA TRP A 23 6.21 -5.78 12.57
C TRP A 23 6.77 -6.15 11.18
N VAL A 24 7.21 -7.39 10.96
CA VAL A 24 7.75 -7.85 9.66
C VAL A 24 6.70 -7.71 8.56
N ARG A 25 5.45 -8.08 8.85
CA ARG A 25 4.34 -7.95 7.89
C ARG A 25 4.05 -6.49 7.58
N HIS A 26 4.14 -5.60 8.56
CA HIS A 26 3.95 -4.17 8.36
C HIS A 26 5.11 -3.53 7.60
N LEU A 27 6.34 -4.01 7.80
CA LEU A 27 7.51 -3.54 7.06
C LEU A 27 7.36 -3.82 5.56
N LEU A 28 6.87 -5.01 5.19
CA LEU A 28 6.59 -5.36 3.80
C LEU A 28 5.56 -4.41 3.18
N TRP A 29 4.47 -4.09 3.89
CA TRP A 29 3.47 -3.12 3.41
C TRP A 29 4.03 -1.71 3.29
N ALA A 30 4.88 -1.29 4.23
CA ALA A 30 5.54 0.00 4.22
C ALA A 30 6.52 0.14 3.03
N GLU A 31 7.34 -0.87 2.80
CA GLU A 31 8.25 -0.94 1.65
C GLU A 31 7.48 -0.93 0.33
N TRP A 32 6.42 -1.74 0.22
CA TRP A 32 5.57 -1.76 -0.97
C TRP A 32 4.96 -0.37 -1.24
N SER A 33 4.35 0.25 -0.22
CA SER A 33 3.76 1.58 -0.34
C SER A 33 4.78 2.63 -0.76
N TYR A 34 5.99 2.60 -0.19
CA TYR A 34 7.06 3.53 -0.58
C TYR A 34 7.49 3.33 -2.05
N ASN A 35 7.67 2.07 -2.47
CA ASN A 35 8.12 1.74 -3.82
C ASN A 35 7.08 2.10 -4.88
N THR A 36 5.79 2.04 -4.55
CA THR A 36 4.69 2.30 -5.50
C THR A 36 4.10 3.71 -5.44
N SER A 37 4.45 4.51 -4.43
CA SER A 37 3.96 5.89 -4.31
C SER A 37 4.71 6.84 -5.24
N LEU A 38 3.96 7.77 -5.84
CA LEU A 38 4.53 8.82 -6.69
C LEU A 38 5.42 9.74 -5.88
N HIS A 39 6.69 9.89 -6.28
CA HIS A 39 7.58 10.82 -5.62
C HIS A 39 7.51 12.19 -6.31
N LEU A 40 6.86 13.17 -5.68
CA LEU A 40 6.55 14.49 -6.27
C LEU A 40 7.77 15.23 -6.85
N SER A 41 8.97 15.06 -6.29
CA SER A 41 10.17 15.72 -6.81
C SER A 41 10.79 15.03 -8.03
N MET A 42 10.46 13.75 -8.26
CA MET A 42 10.98 12.95 -9.38
C MET A 42 9.92 12.75 -10.47
N GLY A 43 8.63 12.93 -10.16
CA GLY A 43 7.53 12.70 -11.08
C GLY A 43 7.27 11.23 -11.42
N VAL A 44 8.02 10.32 -10.82
CA VAL A 44 7.93 8.85 -11.00
C VAL A 44 7.97 8.15 -9.66
N THR A 45 7.56 6.88 -9.63
CA THR A 45 7.69 6.04 -8.43
C THR A 45 9.14 5.57 -8.25
N PRO A 46 9.62 5.30 -7.02
CA PRO A 46 10.95 4.71 -6.82
C PRO A 46 11.13 3.37 -7.55
N TYR A 47 10.07 2.54 -7.63
CA TYR A 47 10.09 1.30 -8.41
C TYR A 47 10.36 1.57 -9.89
N GLU A 48 9.62 2.51 -10.47
CA GLU A 48 9.78 2.90 -11.88
C GLU A 48 11.15 3.52 -12.16
N ALA A 49 11.70 4.30 -11.23
CA ALA A 49 13.04 4.85 -11.35
C ALA A 49 14.13 3.76 -11.41
N VAL A 50 13.91 2.62 -10.74
CA VAL A 50 14.87 1.49 -10.70
C VAL A 50 14.69 0.55 -11.89
N TYR A 51 13.45 0.21 -12.24
CA TYR A 51 13.15 -0.84 -13.21
C TYR A 51 12.72 -0.32 -14.59
N GLY A 52 12.40 0.98 -14.71
CA GLY A 52 12.02 1.63 -15.96
C GLY A 52 10.57 1.42 -16.40
N PHE A 53 9.72 0.83 -15.56
CA PHE A 53 8.29 0.67 -15.82
C PHE A 53 7.48 0.85 -14.52
N PRO A 54 6.21 1.30 -14.60
CA PRO A 54 5.40 1.56 -13.42
C PRO A 54 5.07 0.27 -12.66
N PRO A 55 4.90 0.35 -11.33
CA PRO A 55 4.50 -0.80 -10.52
C PRO A 55 3.09 -1.30 -10.90
N LEU A 56 2.86 -2.59 -10.69
CA LEU A 56 1.53 -3.19 -10.90
C LEU A 56 0.49 -2.52 -10.00
N THR A 57 -0.55 -1.96 -10.62
CA THR A 57 -1.70 -1.38 -9.92
C THR A 57 -2.60 -2.48 -9.37
N ILE A 58 -3.24 -2.21 -8.23
CA ILE A 58 -4.19 -3.16 -7.66
C ILE A 58 -5.40 -3.27 -8.61
N PRO A 59 -5.75 -4.46 -9.13
CA PRO A 59 -6.81 -4.60 -10.12
C PRO A 59 -8.16 -4.19 -9.54
N ARG A 60 -8.96 -3.47 -10.33
CA ARG A 60 -10.33 -3.07 -9.99
C ARG A 60 -11.19 -4.31 -9.82
N TYR A 61 -12.07 -4.30 -8.83
CA TYR A 61 -13.00 -5.40 -8.60
C TYR A 61 -14.19 -5.32 -9.58
N GLU A 62 -14.41 -6.40 -10.33
CA GLU A 62 -15.58 -6.55 -11.19
C GLU A 62 -16.75 -7.16 -10.41
N LYS A 63 -17.84 -6.40 -10.28
CA LYS A 63 -19.03 -6.82 -9.53
C LYS A 63 -19.59 -8.14 -10.08
N GLY A 64 -19.71 -9.14 -9.22
CA GLY A 64 -20.26 -10.46 -9.57
C GLY A 64 -19.20 -11.54 -9.87
N THR A 65 -17.91 -11.21 -9.77
CA THR A 65 -16.82 -12.18 -9.88
C THR A 65 -16.52 -12.92 -8.58
N ALA A 66 -16.94 -12.39 -7.43
CA ALA A 66 -16.81 -13.09 -6.16
C ALA A 66 -17.83 -14.22 -6.06
N THR A 67 -17.35 -15.43 -5.74
CA THR A 67 -18.17 -16.63 -5.52
C THR A 67 -18.90 -16.62 -4.18
N ASP A 68 -18.45 -15.78 -3.25
CA ASP A 68 -18.93 -15.65 -1.88
C ASP A 68 -19.34 -14.21 -1.59
N ASP A 69 -20.43 -14.03 -0.83
CA ASP A 69 -21.04 -12.72 -0.60
C ASP A 69 -20.21 -11.86 0.38
N ASP A 70 -19.57 -12.48 1.37
CA ASP A 70 -18.67 -11.80 2.32
C ASP A 70 -17.41 -11.28 1.61
N LEU A 71 -16.81 -12.11 0.75
CA LEU A 71 -15.71 -11.70 -0.13
C LEU A 71 -16.16 -10.57 -1.08
N GLY A 72 -17.36 -10.67 -1.65
CA GLY A 72 -17.93 -9.64 -2.51
C GLY A 72 -18.15 -8.30 -1.80
N SER A 73 -18.50 -8.34 -0.51
CA SER A 73 -18.62 -7.15 0.34
C SER A 73 -17.25 -6.53 0.63
N THR A 74 -16.26 -7.35 0.98
CA THR A 74 -14.89 -6.92 1.28
C THR A 74 -14.24 -6.25 0.08
N LEU A 75 -14.38 -6.83 -1.11
CA LEU A 75 -13.82 -6.27 -2.34
C LEU A 75 -14.49 -4.95 -2.74
N ARG A 76 -15.79 -4.78 -2.44
CA ARG A 76 -16.50 -3.52 -2.65
C ARG A 76 -16.00 -2.42 -1.71
N THR A 77 -15.83 -2.71 -0.43
CA THR A 77 -15.25 -1.78 0.54
C THR A 77 -13.83 -1.38 0.13
N ARG A 78 -13.03 -2.32 -0.37
CA ARG A 78 -11.69 -2.02 -0.90
C ARG A 78 -11.76 -1.04 -2.06
N GLU A 79 -12.73 -1.21 -2.96
CA GLU A 79 -12.91 -0.34 -4.12
C GLU A 79 -13.30 1.08 -3.72
N GLU A 80 -14.23 1.21 -2.77
CA GLU A 80 -14.62 2.51 -2.20
C GLU A 80 -13.43 3.24 -1.56
N ILE A 81 -12.56 2.52 -0.84
CA ILE A 81 -11.34 3.08 -0.27
C ILE A 81 -10.38 3.54 -1.39
N LEU A 82 -10.21 2.73 -2.44
CA LEU A 82 -9.34 3.09 -3.57
C LEU A 82 -9.83 4.33 -4.32
N ASP A 83 -11.14 4.49 -4.50
CA ASP A 83 -11.71 5.70 -5.12
C ASP A 83 -11.56 6.95 -4.24
N HIS A 84 -11.47 6.81 -2.92
CA HIS A 84 -11.20 7.95 -2.02
C HIS A 84 -9.72 8.36 -1.98
N LEU A 85 -8.81 7.49 -2.43
CA LEU A 85 -7.36 7.71 -2.37
C LEU A 85 -6.78 8.29 -3.67
N ASN A 86 -7.60 8.40 -4.73
CA ASN A 86 -7.23 8.88 -6.06
C ASN A 86 -7.83 10.26 -6.32
#